data_AF-A0A1M5W342-F1
#
_entry.id   AF-A0A1M5W342-F1
#
_cell.length_a   1.000
_cell.length_b   1.000
_cell.length_c   1.000
_cell.angle_alpha   90.00
_cell.angle_beta   90.00
_cell.angle_gamma   90.00
#
_symmetry.space_group_name_H-M   'P 1'
#
loop_
_entity.id
_entity.type
_entity.pdbx_description
1 polymer ?
#
loop_
_entity_poly.entity_id
_entity_poly.type
_entity_poly.pdbx_seq_one_letter_code
_entity_poly.pdbx_strand_id
1 'polypeptide(L)'
;MSGLQRELDRLTIEELVRYVVTDEELPAALALVQRFGDQHLAAPVLRSYYEVVPEGREEMVVDLRLVARQAGIALIALATTGHRYLYLSSAGEALFLGNYDRGVEDEAVLELFGYRNREEFLAQVGPFSELPPLPVEDDAPELVTCAACGVLSGELHIFGCPVELCPWCEGQLSRCNCRFDQLGVDRVESEEQLEHFAEMLEAKGRIAFEKEQNPSYPVAGEDVGPAAADAAERPDRDDDD
;
A
#
# COMPACT_ATOMS: atom_id res chain seq x y z
N MET A 1 3.92 -1.09 -7.64
CA MET A 1 5.22 -0.47 -7.96
C MET A 1 6.15 -1.50 -8.58
N SER A 2 7.01 -1.14 -9.54
CA SER A 2 7.96 -2.09 -10.15
C SER A 2 9.05 -2.49 -9.13
N GLY A 3 9.68 -3.66 -9.31
CA GLY A 3 10.82 -4.06 -8.47
C GLY A 3 11.98 -3.07 -8.51
N LEU A 4 12.19 -2.42 -9.67
CA LEU A 4 13.21 -1.39 -9.87
C LEU A 4 12.97 -0.15 -8.99
N GLN A 5 11.71 0.28 -8.82
CA GLN A 5 11.39 1.44 -8.00
C GLN A 5 11.73 1.18 -6.53
N ARG A 6 11.39 -0.02 -6.02
CA ARG A 6 11.71 -0.42 -4.65
C ARG A 6 13.22 -0.43 -4.38
N GLU A 7 13.99 -0.97 -5.31
CA GLU A 7 15.45 -0.96 -5.19
C GLU A 7 16.04 0.45 -5.19
N LEU A 8 15.54 1.33 -6.07
CA LEU A 8 15.95 2.74 -6.08
C LEU A 8 15.58 3.45 -4.77
N ASP A 9 14.41 3.11 -4.23
CA ASP A 9 13.91 3.68 -2.99
C ASP A 9 14.81 3.30 -1.81
N ARG A 10 15.19 2.03 -1.69
CA ARG A 10 16.13 1.54 -0.69
C ARG A 10 17.49 2.22 -0.80
N LEU A 11 18.07 2.29 -2.00
CA LEU A 11 19.37 2.95 -2.21
C LEU A 11 19.34 4.43 -1.81
N THR A 12 18.23 5.12 -2.12
CA THR A 12 18.04 6.51 -1.71
C THR A 12 18.05 6.64 -0.19
N ILE A 13 17.36 5.74 0.53
CA ILE A 13 17.34 5.74 1.99
C ILE A 13 18.74 5.43 2.56
N GLU A 14 19.47 4.47 1.98
CA GLU A 14 20.85 4.15 2.41
C GLU A 14 21.79 5.36 2.31
N GLU A 15 21.68 6.15 1.24
CA GLU A 15 22.46 7.39 1.07
C GLU A 15 22.08 8.46 2.09
N LEU A 16 20.78 8.64 2.36
CA LEU A 16 20.31 9.58 3.39
C LEU A 16 20.81 9.19 4.79
N VAL A 17 20.77 7.90 5.12
CA VAL A 17 21.28 7.37 6.40
C VAL A 17 22.75 7.70 6.59
N ARG A 18 23.58 7.52 5.56
CA ARG A 18 25.02 7.85 5.60
C ARG A 18 25.27 9.35 5.86
N TYR A 19 24.30 10.20 5.57
CA TYR A 19 24.41 11.64 5.76
C TYR A 19 23.93 12.11 7.14
N VAL A 20 22.98 11.39 7.73
CA VAL A 20 22.30 11.78 8.99
C VAL A 20 22.89 11.10 10.21
N VAL A 21 23.34 9.86 10.07
CA VAL A 21 23.69 8.99 11.20
C VAL A 21 25.20 9.01 11.43
N THR A 22 25.60 8.92 12.70
CA THR A 22 27.01 8.85 13.09
C THR A 22 27.69 7.57 12.57
N ASP A 23 29.01 7.59 12.39
CA ASP A 23 29.78 6.41 11.95
C ASP A 23 29.63 5.20 12.88
N GLU A 24 29.40 5.43 14.18
CA GLU A 24 29.20 4.38 15.18
C GLU A 24 27.85 3.66 15.00
N GLU A 25 26.81 4.40 14.66
CA GLU A 25 25.44 3.90 14.49
C GLU A 25 25.15 3.40 13.07
N LEU A 26 25.94 3.85 12.09
CA LEU A 26 25.76 3.57 10.67
C LEU A 26 25.54 2.08 10.35
N PRO A 27 26.30 1.11 10.90
CA PRO A 27 26.06 -0.30 10.63
C PRO A 27 24.68 -0.78 11.07
N ALA A 28 24.20 -0.30 12.22
CA ALA A 28 22.89 -0.67 12.75
C ALA A 28 21.75 -0.02 11.95
N ALA A 29 21.93 1.25 11.57
CA ALA A 29 20.98 1.96 10.74
C ALA A 29 20.81 1.32 9.35
N LEU A 30 21.92 0.94 8.70
CA LEU A 30 21.88 0.24 7.41
C LEU A 30 21.24 -1.15 7.51
N ALA A 31 21.44 -1.88 8.60
CA ALA A 31 20.76 -3.16 8.84
C ALA A 31 19.23 -2.98 8.94
N LEU A 32 18.76 -1.89 9.54
CA LEU A 32 17.34 -1.56 9.57
C LEU A 32 16.81 -1.22 8.17
N VAL A 33 17.56 -0.45 7.37
CA VAL A 33 17.19 -0.17 5.96
C VAL A 33 17.15 -1.43 5.12
N GLN A 34 18.07 -2.37 5.30
CA GLN A 34 18.01 -3.67 4.61
C GLN A 34 16.75 -4.46 4.97
N ARG A 35 16.29 -4.36 6.22
CA ARG A 35 15.09 -5.07 6.69
C ARG A 35 13.79 -4.44 6.18
N PHE A 36 13.72 -3.12 6.06
CA PHE A 36 12.47 -2.38 5.85
C PHE A 36 12.42 -1.54 4.55
N GLY A 37 13.56 -1.27 3.93
CA GLY A 37 13.72 -0.30 2.84
C GLY A 37 13.01 -0.66 1.53
N ASP A 38 12.60 -1.91 1.36
CA ASP A 38 11.84 -2.37 0.19
C ASP A 38 10.33 -2.55 0.48
N GLN A 39 9.89 -2.33 1.73
CA GLN A 39 8.50 -2.57 2.15
C GLN A 39 7.58 -1.38 1.85
N HIS A 40 6.34 -1.66 1.45
CA HIS A 40 5.40 -0.64 0.99
C HIS A 40 5.02 0.40 2.05
N LEU A 41 4.98 -0.01 3.31
CA LEU A 41 4.59 0.85 4.44
C LEU A 41 5.81 1.44 5.18
N ALA A 42 6.95 0.75 5.17
CA ALA A 42 8.10 1.17 5.96
C ALA A 42 9.02 2.11 5.18
N ALA A 43 9.27 1.84 3.90
CA ALA A 43 10.19 2.61 3.09
C ALA A 43 9.82 4.11 2.99
N PRO A 44 8.54 4.50 2.78
CA PRO A 44 8.17 5.91 2.75
C PRO A 44 8.41 6.61 4.09
N VAL A 45 8.16 5.93 5.22
CA VAL A 45 8.40 6.47 6.57
C VAL A 45 9.90 6.71 6.80
N LEU A 46 10.73 5.73 6.48
CA LEU A 46 12.19 5.85 6.62
C LEU A 46 12.73 6.99 5.78
N ARG A 47 12.31 7.09 4.52
CA ARG A 47 12.68 8.21 3.65
C ARG A 47 12.25 9.54 4.24
N SER A 48 10.97 9.69 4.59
CA SER A 48 10.43 10.93 5.14
C SER A 48 11.20 11.38 6.39
N TYR A 49 11.53 10.43 7.27
CA TYR A 49 12.36 10.70 8.44
C TYR A 49 13.76 11.19 8.06
N TYR A 50 14.52 10.47 7.24
CA TYR A 50 15.91 10.83 6.93
C TYR A 50 16.05 12.00 5.95
N GLU A 51 15.02 12.37 5.20
CA GLU A 51 15.02 13.57 4.34
C GLU A 51 14.91 14.86 5.13
N VAL A 52 14.05 14.89 6.15
CA VAL A 52 13.75 16.12 6.90
C VAL A 52 14.42 16.14 8.26
N VAL A 53 14.62 14.98 8.87
CA VAL A 53 15.13 14.75 10.23
C VAL A 53 14.48 15.71 11.23
N PRO A 54 13.38 15.32 11.89
CA PRO A 54 12.71 16.18 12.85
C PRO A 54 13.72 16.80 13.83
N GLU A 55 13.72 18.13 13.89
CA GLU A 55 14.59 18.94 14.75
C GLU A 55 16.10 18.91 14.41
N GLY A 56 16.49 18.35 13.25
CA GLY A 56 17.87 18.38 12.73
C GLY A 56 18.87 17.56 13.56
N ARG A 57 18.38 16.51 14.24
CA ARG A 57 19.16 15.69 15.16
C ARG A 57 19.74 14.47 14.45
N GLU A 58 21.05 14.27 14.56
CA GLU A 58 21.72 13.06 14.06
C GLU A 58 21.30 11.84 14.89
N GLU A 59 20.19 11.21 14.54
CA GLU A 59 19.66 10.03 15.24
C GLU A 59 19.30 8.92 14.26
N MET A 60 19.73 7.69 14.57
CA MET A 60 19.26 6.53 13.84
C MET A 60 17.84 6.15 14.24
N VAL A 61 17.07 5.69 13.27
CA VAL A 61 15.86 4.89 13.52
C VAL A 61 16.29 3.56 14.14
N VAL A 62 15.59 3.16 15.20
CA VAL A 62 15.87 1.91 15.92
C VAL A 62 14.76 0.88 15.76
N ASP A 63 13.52 1.32 15.56
CA ASP A 63 12.37 0.42 15.50
C ASP A 63 11.15 1.07 14.81
N LEU A 64 10.31 0.22 14.22
CA LEU A 64 9.04 0.59 13.60
C LEU A 64 7.94 -0.31 14.17
N ARG A 65 6.89 0.32 14.70
CA ARG A 65 5.74 -0.36 15.30
C ARG A 65 4.45 0.02 14.58
N LEU A 66 3.56 -0.95 14.44
CA LEU A 66 2.24 -0.72 13.87
C LEU A 66 1.28 -0.28 14.98
N VAL A 67 0.67 0.90 14.83
CA VAL A 67 -0.35 1.39 15.75
C VAL A 67 -1.73 0.92 15.30
N ALA A 68 -2.07 1.19 14.04
CA ALA A 68 -3.34 0.84 13.44
C ALA A 68 -3.17 0.69 11.92
N ARG A 69 -4.07 -0.06 11.29
CA ARG A 69 -4.14 -0.20 9.83
C ARG A 69 -5.59 -0.16 9.40
N GLN A 70 -5.87 0.58 8.34
CA GLN A 70 -7.19 0.63 7.73
C GLN A 70 -7.06 0.95 6.23
N ALA A 71 -7.71 0.14 5.39
CA ALA A 71 -7.79 0.34 3.94
C ALA A 71 -6.43 0.63 3.27
N GLY A 72 -5.38 -0.11 3.65
CA GLY A 72 -4.04 0.04 3.06
C GLY A 72 -3.24 1.25 3.56
N ILE A 73 -3.81 2.02 4.49
CA ILE A 73 -3.14 3.10 5.22
C ILE A 73 -2.74 2.55 6.59
N ALA A 74 -1.51 2.83 7.01
CA ALA A 74 -0.99 2.44 8.31
C ALA A 74 -0.60 3.65 9.13
N LEU A 75 -0.98 3.65 10.40
CA LEU A 75 -0.43 4.52 11.41
C LEU A 75 0.77 3.81 12.04
N ILE A 76 1.95 4.39 11.88
CA ILE A 76 3.23 3.78 12.26
C ILE A 76 3.88 4.66 13.33
N ALA A 77 4.30 4.02 14.41
CA ALA A 77 5.17 4.64 15.40
C ALA A 77 6.63 4.31 15.05
N LEU A 78 7.42 5.34 14.80
CA LEU A 78 8.85 5.26 14.55
C LEU A 78 9.60 5.62 15.84
N ALA A 79 10.51 4.75 16.28
CA ALA A 79 11.44 5.09 17.35
C ALA A 79 12.83 5.40 16.79
N THR A 80 13.44 6.43 17.35
CA THR A 80 14.86 6.74 17.19
C THR A 80 15.59 6.42 18.49
N THR A 81 16.87 6.74 18.57
CA THR A 81 17.68 6.57 19.78
C THR A 81 17.19 7.43 20.96
N GLY A 82 16.61 8.61 20.68
CA GLY A 82 16.11 9.54 21.71
C GLY A 82 14.61 9.77 21.71
N HIS A 83 13.93 9.55 20.58
CA HIS A 83 12.58 10.05 20.32
C HIS A 83 11.65 9.02 19.71
N ARG A 84 10.37 9.37 19.70
CA ARG A 84 9.31 8.56 19.09
C ARG A 84 8.35 9.46 18.35
N TYR A 85 8.05 9.07 17.13
CA TYR A 85 7.27 9.85 16.19
C TYR A 85 6.11 9.03 15.64
N LEU A 86 5.07 9.72 15.20
CA LEU A 86 3.94 9.13 14.50
C LEU A 86 4.00 9.52 13.02
N TYR A 87 3.78 8.53 12.18
CA TYR A 87 3.68 8.70 10.73
C TYR A 87 2.42 8.03 10.22
N LEU A 88 1.72 8.71 9.32
CA LEU A 88 0.75 8.07 8.44
C LEU A 88 1.49 7.58 7.21
N SER A 89 1.33 6.32 6.82
CA SER A 89 1.92 5.79 5.60
C SER A 89 0.89 5.08 4.73
N SER A 90 0.97 5.36 3.44
CA SER A 90 0.23 4.69 2.38
C SER A 90 1.18 4.35 1.23
N ALA A 91 0.73 3.58 0.24
CA ALA A 91 1.56 3.10 -0.86
C ALA A 91 2.39 4.22 -1.54
N GLY A 92 3.66 4.35 -1.13
CA GLY A 92 4.64 5.29 -1.70
C GLY A 92 4.82 6.62 -0.96
N GLU A 93 3.99 6.95 0.04
CA GLU A 93 4.05 8.22 0.76
C GLU A 93 3.98 8.05 2.27
N ALA A 94 4.59 8.99 2.98
CA ALA A 94 4.46 9.09 4.44
C ALA A 94 4.31 10.55 4.87
N LEU A 95 3.44 10.77 5.84
CA LEU A 95 3.18 12.06 6.45
C LEU A 95 3.57 12.01 7.92
N PHE A 96 4.43 12.95 8.33
CA PHE A 96 4.78 13.15 9.74
C PHE A 96 3.62 13.78 10.51
N LEU A 97 3.20 13.14 11.60
CA LEU A 97 2.08 13.59 12.44
C LEU A 97 2.52 14.20 13.77
N GLY A 98 3.80 14.06 14.14
CA GLY A 98 4.34 14.62 15.38
C GLY A 98 4.92 13.58 16.34
N ASN A 99 5.02 13.95 17.61
CA ASN A 99 5.58 13.12 18.67
C ASN A 99 4.56 12.07 19.14
N TYR A 100 5.03 10.82 19.28
CA TYR A 100 4.20 9.70 19.74
C TYR A 100 3.52 10.00 21.09
N ASP A 101 4.29 10.52 22.05
CA ASP A 101 3.80 10.77 23.42
C ASP A 101 2.75 11.91 23.49
N ARG A 102 2.63 12.70 22.42
CA ARG A 102 1.60 13.75 22.31
C ARG A 102 0.34 13.27 21.60
N GLY A 103 0.39 12.12 20.93
CA GLY A 103 -0.69 11.59 20.11
C GLY A 103 -0.90 12.37 18.81
N VAL A 104 -2.01 12.08 18.13
CA VAL A 104 -2.39 12.72 16.86
C VAL A 104 -3.26 13.94 17.13
N GLU A 105 -2.92 15.08 16.51
CA GLU A 105 -3.70 16.32 16.62
C GLU A 105 -4.78 16.45 15.55
N ASP A 106 -4.58 15.80 14.39
CA ASP A 106 -5.50 15.82 13.26
C ASP A 106 -6.74 14.95 13.53
N GLU A 107 -7.92 15.56 13.61
CA GLU A 107 -9.20 14.88 13.85
C GLU A 107 -9.58 13.94 12.71
N ALA A 108 -9.24 14.25 11.45
CA ALA A 108 -9.56 13.40 10.31
C ALA A 108 -8.73 12.10 10.34
N VAL A 109 -7.48 12.18 10.80
CA VAL A 109 -6.65 10.99 11.00
C VAL A 109 -7.19 10.13 12.14
N LEU A 110 -7.64 10.75 13.24
CA LEU A 110 -8.26 10.02 14.35
C LEU A 110 -9.54 9.30 13.92
N GLU A 111 -10.42 10.01 13.19
CA GLU A 111 -11.66 9.46 12.65
C GLU A 111 -11.39 8.29 11.70
N LEU A 112 -10.38 8.41 10.83
CA LEU A 112 -9.97 7.35 9.91
C LEU A 112 -9.70 6.03 10.64
N PHE A 113 -9.08 6.06 11.82
CA PHE A 113 -8.79 4.84 12.60
C PHE A 113 -9.82 4.55 13.70
N GLY A 114 -10.95 5.25 13.71
CA GLY A 114 -12.05 5.02 14.65
C GLY A 114 -11.83 5.58 16.06
N TYR A 115 -10.90 6.52 16.24
CA TYR A 115 -10.68 7.23 17.51
C TYR A 115 -11.52 8.51 17.54
N ARG A 116 -12.23 8.76 18.64
CA ARG A 116 -13.07 9.96 18.77
C ARG A 116 -12.26 11.21 19.03
N ASN A 117 -11.13 11.08 19.72
CA ASN A 117 -10.25 12.18 20.07
C ASN A 117 -8.86 11.68 20.51
N ARG A 118 -7.95 12.63 20.69
CA ARG A 118 -6.56 12.38 21.11
C ARG A 118 -6.43 11.67 22.46
N GLU A 119 -7.31 11.97 23.41
CA GLU A 119 -7.26 11.34 24.75
C GLU A 119 -7.60 9.85 24.65
N GLU A 120 -8.62 9.51 23.87
CA GLU A 120 -8.99 8.13 23.58
C GLU A 120 -7.87 7.39 22.83
N PHE A 121 -7.27 8.04 21.83
CA PHE A 121 -6.11 7.48 21.12
C PHE A 121 -4.99 7.09 22.08
N LEU A 122 -4.54 8.02 22.93
CA LEU A 122 -3.48 7.77 23.90
C LEU A 122 -3.84 6.67 24.91
N ALA A 123 -5.09 6.62 25.34
CA ALA A 123 -5.58 5.62 26.28
C ALA A 123 -5.64 4.20 25.67
N GLN A 124 -5.97 4.08 24.37
CA GLN A 124 -6.10 2.79 23.70
C GLN A 124 -4.77 2.25 23.16
N VAL A 125 -3.93 3.12 22.61
CA VAL A 125 -2.68 2.72 21.95
C VAL A 125 -1.60 2.33 22.98
N GLY A 126 -1.58 2.99 24.13
CA GLY A 126 -0.68 2.63 25.23
C GLY A 126 0.81 2.94 24.95
N PRO A 127 1.74 2.31 25.67
CA PRO A 127 3.16 2.59 25.54
C PRO A 127 3.77 1.92 24.30
N PHE A 128 4.77 2.58 23.70
CA PHE A 128 5.45 2.11 22.48
C PHE A 128 5.94 0.65 22.54
N SER A 129 6.44 0.21 23.71
CA SER A 129 6.97 -1.13 23.91
C SER A 129 5.93 -2.25 23.79
N GLU A 130 4.65 -1.92 23.95
CA GLU A 130 3.53 -2.86 23.87
C GLU A 130 2.93 -2.95 22.46
N LEU A 131 3.31 -2.04 21.55
CA LEU A 131 2.85 -2.07 20.18
C LEU A 131 3.42 -3.26 19.41
N PRO A 132 2.64 -3.86 18.49
CA PRO A 132 3.15 -4.90 17.63
C PRO A 132 4.26 -4.37 16.72
N PRO A 133 5.31 -5.17 16.44
CA PRO A 133 6.30 -4.82 15.44
C PRO A 133 5.64 -4.64 14.08
N LEU A 134 6.13 -3.70 13.27
CA LEU A 134 5.71 -3.60 11.88
C LEU A 134 6.05 -4.92 11.17
N PRO A 135 5.07 -5.62 10.57
CA PRO A 135 5.32 -6.90 9.92
C PRO A 135 6.25 -6.71 8.71
N VAL A 136 7.23 -7.59 8.59
CA VAL A 136 8.11 -7.67 7.42
C VAL A 136 7.41 -8.54 6.38
N GLU A 137 7.20 -8.01 5.17
CA GLU A 137 6.44 -8.68 4.10
C GLU A 137 6.99 -10.10 3.78
N ASP A 138 8.31 -10.30 3.86
CA ASP A 138 8.96 -11.60 3.59
C ASP A 138 8.77 -12.64 4.71
N ASP A 139 8.58 -12.21 5.97
CA ASP A 139 8.43 -13.10 7.12
C ASP A 139 6.99 -13.64 7.27
N ALA A 140 6.07 -13.14 6.44
CA ALA A 140 4.65 -13.47 6.51
C ALA A 140 4.09 -13.73 5.10
N PRO A 141 4.43 -14.88 4.47
CA PRO A 141 3.97 -15.22 3.11
C PRO A 141 2.44 -15.38 2.98
N GLU A 142 1.72 -15.42 4.10
CA GLU A 142 0.26 -15.38 4.18
C GLU A 142 -0.31 -13.94 4.05
N LEU A 143 0.49 -12.91 4.37
CA LEU A 143 0.13 -11.51 4.23
C LEU A 143 0.34 -11.04 2.79
N VAL A 144 -0.53 -11.49 1.90
CA VAL A 144 -0.55 -10.97 0.54
C VAL A 144 -1.19 -9.59 0.54
N THR A 145 -0.46 -8.61 -0.01
CA THR A 145 -0.98 -7.26 -0.25
C THR A 145 -1.33 -7.04 -1.71
N CYS A 146 -2.29 -6.16 -1.97
CA CYS A 146 -2.57 -5.67 -3.31
C CYS A 146 -1.36 -4.91 -3.86
N ALA A 147 -0.86 -5.29 -5.04
CA ALA A 147 0.30 -4.66 -5.66
C ALA A 147 0.06 -3.19 -6.10
N ALA A 148 -1.20 -2.77 -6.15
CA ALA A 148 -1.61 -1.43 -6.55
C ALA A 148 -1.84 -0.49 -5.35
N CYS A 149 -2.60 -0.92 -4.34
CA CYS A 149 -2.98 -0.05 -3.21
C CYS A 149 -2.50 -0.52 -1.84
N GLY A 150 -1.85 -1.70 -1.73
CA GLY A 150 -1.23 -2.16 -0.49
C GLY A 150 -2.18 -2.72 0.57
N VAL A 151 -3.48 -2.88 0.29
CA VAL A 151 -4.44 -3.53 1.22
C VAL A 151 -4.11 -5.01 1.41
N LEU A 152 -4.33 -5.57 2.59
CA LEU A 152 -4.15 -7.00 2.87
C LEU A 152 -5.29 -7.85 2.31
N SER A 153 -5.02 -9.13 2.09
CA SER A 153 -6.07 -10.10 1.78
C SER A 153 -7.16 -10.05 2.86
N GLY A 154 -8.42 -9.93 2.43
CA GLY A 154 -9.58 -9.74 3.32
C GLY A 154 -9.92 -8.28 3.63
N GLU A 155 -9.06 -7.31 3.32
CA GLU A 155 -9.37 -5.88 3.43
C GLU A 155 -10.06 -5.36 2.17
N LEU A 156 -10.85 -4.28 2.30
CA LEU A 156 -11.40 -3.56 1.15
C LEU A 156 -10.32 -2.68 0.52
N HIS A 157 -10.32 -2.60 -0.81
CA HIS A 157 -9.46 -1.69 -1.56
C HIS A 157 -9.70 -0.23 -1.18
N ILE A 158 -8.72 0.65 -1.47
CA ILE A 158 -8.99 2.08 -1.59
C ILE A 158 -9.89 2.27 -2.81
N PHE A 159 -10.94 3.09 -2.69
CA PHE A 159 -11.89 3.33 -3.77
C PHE A 159 -11.16 3.80 -5.05
N GLY A 160 -11.41 3.11 -6.15
CA GLY A 160 -10.77 3.41 -7.44
C GLY A 160 -9.47 2.65 -7.69
N CYS A 161 -9.06 1.76 -6.79
CA CYS A 161 -7.96 0.83 -7.05
C CYS A 161 -8.20 0.07 -8.37
N PRO A 162 -7.22 -0.01 -9.29
CA PRO A 162 -7.42 -0.65 -10.59
C PRO A 162 -7.65 -2.17 -10.49
N VAL A 163 -7.30 -2.78 -9.36
CA VAL A 163 -7.50 -4.20 -9.06
C VAL A 163 -8.87 -4.48 -8.44
N GLU A 164 -9.56 -3.46 -7.93
CA GLU A 164 -10.86 -3.61 -7.27
C GLU A 164 -11.91 -4.22 -8.21
N LEU A 165 -12.66 -5.21 -7.70
CA LEU A 165 -13.71 -5.88 -8.44
C LEU A 165 -15.08 -5.23 -8.19
N CYS A 166 -15.89 -5.18 -9.24
CA CYS A 166 -17.24 -4.64 -9.25
C CYS A 166 -18.23 -5.63 -8.60
N PRO A 167 -18.99 -5.25 -7.56
CA PRO A 167 -19.93 -6.16 -6.90
C PRO A 167 -21.21 -6.44 -7.71
N TRP A 168 -21.38 -5.80 -8.88
CA TRP A 168 -22.50 -6.07 -9.79
C TRP A 168 -22.15 -7.07 -10.89
N CYS A 169 -20.91 -7.05 -11.39
CA CYS A 169 -20.51 -7.87 -12.54
C CYS A 169 -19.20 -8.64 -12.35
N GLU A 170 -18.55 -8.52 -11.20
CA GLU A 170 -17.28 -9.14 -10.79
C GLU A 170 -16.07 -8.82 -11.69
N GLY A 171 -16.25 -8.01 -12.73
CA GLY A 171 -15.15 -7.44 -13.51
C GLY A 171 -14.42 -6.32 -12.76
N GLN A 172 -13.27 -5.88 -13.28
CA GLN A 172 -12.53 -4.75 -12.69
C GLN A 172 -13.40 -3.48 -12.67
N LEU A 173 -13.61 -2.90 -11.49
CA LEU A 173 -14.47 -1.72 -11.26
C LEU A 173 -14.03 -0.54 -12.14
N SER A 174 -12.72 -0.34 -12.26
CA SER A 174 -12.10 0.68 -13.11
C SER A 174 -12.38 0.50 -14.62
N ARG A 175 -12.82 -0.68 -15.07
CA ARG A 175 -13.05 -1.01 -16.48
C ARG A 175 -14.50 -1.34 -16.84
N CYS A 176 -15.34 -1.67 -15.87
CA CYS A 176 -16.73 -2.02 -16.14
C CYS A 176 -17.60 -0.78 -16.40
N ASN A 177 -18.70 -0.97 -17.13
CA ASN A 177 -19.70 0.08 -17.35
C ASN A 177 -20.71 0.22 -16.20
N CYS A 178 -20.71 -0.68 -15.20
CA CYS A 178 -21.68 -0.64 -14.11
C CYS A 178 -21.67 0.71 -13.37
N ARG A 179 -20.52 1.38 -13.25
CA ARG A 179 -20.47 2.73 -12.64
C ARG A 179 -21.35 3.75 -13.35
N PHE A 180 -21.46 3.64 -14.68
CA PHE A 180 -22.27 4.51 -15.53
C PHE A 180 -23.73 4.10 -15.44
N ASP A 181 -24.00 2.80 -15.55
CA ASP A 181 -25.36 2.24 -15.49
C ASP A 181 -26.04 2.51 -14.15
N GLN A 182 -25.33 2.35 -13.03
CA GLN A 182 -25.87 2.59 -11.69
C GLN A 182 -26.14 4.07 -11.43
N LEU A 183 -25.27 4.96 -11.93
CA LEU A 183 -25.48 6.41 -11.83
C LEU A 183 -26.51 6.94 -12.85
N GLY A 184 -26.83 6.17 -13.89
CA GLY A 184 -27.70 6.61 -14.99
C GLY A 184 -27.06 7.72 -15.85
N VAL A 185 -25.73 7.72 -15.99
CA VAL A 185 -24.97 8.74 -16.72
C VAL A 185 -24.03 8.10 -17.72
N ASP A 186 -23.77 8.77 -18.85
CA ASP A 186 -22.82 8.27 -19.86
C ASP A 186 -21.35 8.48 -19.44
N ARG A 187 -21.10 9.44 -18.56
CA ARG A 187 -19.78 9.77 -18.02
C ARG A 187 -19.91 10.37 -16.63
N VAL A 188 -18.93 10.06 -15.77
CA VAL A 188 -18.77 10.72 -14.47
C VAL A 188 -17.93 11.98 -14.68
N GLU A 189 -18.51 13.14 -14.37
CA GLU A 189 -17.90 14.46 -14.66
C GLU A 189 -17.77 15.35 -13.42
N SER A 190 -18.34 14.93 -12.29
CA SER A 190 -18.33 15.71 -11.05
C SER A 190 -17.94 14.86 -9.85
N GLU A 191 -17.43 15.55 -8.82
CA GLU A 191 -17.09 14.95 -7.53
C GLU A 191 -18.33 14.41 -6.81
N GLU A 192 -19.45 15.12 -6.87
CA GLU A 192 -20.75 14.69 -6.30
C GLU A 192 -21.20 13.33 -6.89
N GLN A 193 -21.00 13.10 -8.19
CA GLN A 193 -21.29 11.81 -8.81
C GLN A 193 -20.35 10.70 -8.33
N LEU A 194 -19.08 11.02 -8.05
CA LEU A 194 -18.12 10.05 -7.50
C LEU A 194 -18.47 9.68 -6.07
N GLU A 195 -18.81 10.67 -5.24
CA GLU A 195 -19.28 10.47 -3.86
C GLU A 195 -20.54 9.61 -3.84
N HIS A 196 -21.54 9.96 -4.65
CA HIS A 196 -22.77 9.17 -4.75
C HIS A 196 -22.49 7.73 -5.21
N PHE A 197 -21.57 7.54 -6.16
CA PHE A 197 -21.19 6.19 -6.59
C PHE A 197 -20.51 5.40 -5.48
N ALA A 198 -19.63 6.03 -4.70
CA ALA A 198 -18.99 5.41 -3.55
C ALA A 198 -20.03 4.96 -2.51
N GLU A 199 -21.04 5.78 -2.22
CA GLU A 199 -22.15 5.42 -1.33
C GLU A 199 -22.94 4.20 -1.84
N MET A 200 -23.28 4.16 -3.14
CA MET A 200 -23.97 3.01 -3.72
C MET A 200 -23.13 1.74 -3.67
N LEU A 201 -21.82 1.87 -3.89
CA LEU A 201 -20.87 0.77 -3.86
C LEU A 201 -20.75 0.18 -2.44
N GLU A 202 -20.64 1.04 -1.43
CA GLU A 202 -20.65 0.62 -0.01
C GLU A 202 -21.98 -0.05 0.35
N ALA A 203 -23.11 0.53 -0.05
CA ALA A 203 -24.43 -0.05 0.22
C ALA A 203 -24.65 -1.41 -0.47
N LYS A 204 -24.07 -1.61 -1.65
CA LYS A 204 -24.11 -2.89 -2.37
C LYS A 204 -23.25 -3.97 -1.69
N GLY A 205 -22.21 -3.55 -0.98
CA GLY A 205 -21.20 -4.42 -0.36
C GLY A 205 -20.02 -4.64 -1.30
N ARG A 206 -18.87 -4.07 -0.93
CA ARG A 206 -17.62 -4.19 -1.70
C ARG A 206 -16.99 -5.56 -1.54
N ILE A 207 -16.26 -5.98 -2.57
CA ILE A 207 -15.54 -7.25 -2.58
C ILE A 207 -14.17 -7.03 -1.93
N ALA A 208 -13.86 -7.82 -0.90
CA ALA A 208 -12.57 -7.81 -0.24
C ALA A 208 -11.46 -8.31 -1.17
N PHE A 209 -10.24 -7.83 -0.94
CA PHE A 209 -9.08 -8.22 -1.71
C PHE A 209 -8.74 -9.70 -1.48
N GLU A 210 -8.48 -10.42 -2.57
CA GLU A 210 -7.97 -11.79 -2.56
C GLU A 210 -6.67 -11.88 -3.38
N LYS A 211 -5.78 -12.79 -3.00
CA LYS A 211 -4.45 -12.95 -3.61
C LYS A 211 -4.53 -13.11 -5.13
N GLU A 212 -5.52 -13.84 -5.61
CA GLU A 212 -5.76 -14.18 -7.02
C GLU A 212 -6.08 -12.96 -7.87
N GLN A 213 -6.51 -11.86 -7.25
CA GLN A 213 -6.82 -10.60 -7.93
C GLN A 213 -5.54 -9.82 -8.30
N ASN A 214 -4.39 -10.12 -7.67
CA ASN A 214 -3.14 -9.48 -8.06
C ASN A 214 -2.78 -9.83 -9.51
N PRO A 215 -2.26 -8.86 -10.29
CA PRO A 215 -1.79 -9.14 -11.64
C PRO A 215 -0.71 -10.23 -11.60
N SER A 216 -0.99 -11.36 -12.22
CA SER A 216 0.03 -12.36 -12.51
C SER A 216 0.85 -11.86 -13.70
N TYR A 217 2.12 -11.52 -13.47
CA TYR A 217 3.05 -11.37 -14.58
C TYR A 217 3.31 -12.77 -15.14
N PRO A 218 3.12 -13.01 -16.45
CA PRO A 218 3.59 -14.24 -17.05
C PRO A 218 5.10 -14.32 -16.83
N VAL A 219 5.53 -15.37 -16.15
CA VAL A 219 6.95 -15.70 -16.02
C VAL A 219 7.44 -15.95 -17.44
N ALA A 220 8.38 -15.14 -17.93
CA ALA A 220 8.96 -15.35 -19.25
C ALA A 220 9.64 -16.73 -19.25
N GLY A 221 8.99 -17.75 -19.84
CA GLY A 221 9.59 -19.09 -19.87
C GLY A 221 8.73 -20.27 -20.28
N GLU A 222 7.40 -20.23 -20.22
CA GLU A 222 6.58 -21.39 -20.63
C GLU A 222 5.40 -20.98 -21.51
N ASP A 223 5.70 -20.73 -22.79
CA ASP A 223 4.71 -20.82 -23.86
C ASP A 223 4.25 -22.28 -23.99
N VAL A 224 3.19 -22.65 -23.26
CA VAL A 224 2.37 -23.80 -23.67
C VAL A 224 1.36 -23.27 -24.69
N GLY A 225 1.82 -23.15 -25.93
CA GLY A 225 0.97 -22.78 -27.06
C GLY A 225 -0.24 -23.72 -27.17
N PRO A 226 -1.43 -23.22 -27.54
CA PRO A 226 -2.60 -24.06 -27.69
C PRO A 226 -2.35 -25.09 -28.80
N ALA A 227 -2.49 -26.37 -28.45
CA ALA A 227 -2.53 -27.45 -29.41
C ALA A 227 -3.62 -27.16 -30.45
N ALA A 228 -3.20 -26.83 -31.67
CA ALA A 228 -4.09 -26.63 -32.80
C ALA A 228 -4.74 -27.96 -33.16
N ALA A 229 -5.97 -28.15 -32.67
CA ALA A 229 -6.95 -29.04 -33.28
C ALA A 229 -7.46 -28.41 -34.59
N ASP A 230 -7.83 -29.29 -35.52
CA ASP A 230 -8.57 -29.04 -36.76
C ASP A 230 -7.84 -28.37 -37.93
N ALA A 231 -7.07 -29.19 -38.64
CA ALA A 231 -6.86 -29.03 -40.08
C ALA A 231 -8.11 -29.55 -40.82
N ALA A 232 -9.05 -28.66 -41.13
CA ALA A 232 -10.11 -28.92 -42.11
C ALA A 232 -9.59 -28.56 -43.52
N GLU A 233 -9.68 -29.55 -44.40
CA GLU A 233 -9.31 -29.53 -45.82
C GLU A 233 -9.90 -28.33 -46.59
N ARG A 234 -9.08 -27.69 -47.41
CA ARG A 234 -9.53 -26.82 -48.52
C ARG A 234 -9.29 -27.58 -49.82
N PRO A 235 -10.30 -27.73 -50.71
CA PRO A 235 -10.08 -28.38 -51.99
C PRO A 235 -9.33 -27.44 -52.95
N ASP A 236 -8.34 -28.01 -53.64
CA ASP A 236 -7.57 -27.39 -54.70
C ASP A 236 -8.47 -26.87 -55.82
N ARG A 237 -8.21 -25.62 -56.24
CA ARG A 237 -8.65 -25.12 -57.55
C ARG A 237 -7.48 -25.36 -58.48
N ASP A 238 -7.62 -26.39 -59.32
CA ASP A 238 -6.82 -26.55 -60.52
C ASP A 238 -7.18 -25.42 -61.49
N ASP A 239 -6.21 -24.54 -61.75
CA ASP A 239 -6.16 -23.70 -62.94
C ASP A 239 -5.36 -24.47 -63.99
N ASP A 240 -6.01 -24.91 -65.08
CA ASP A 240 -5.38 -25.13 -66.39
C ASP A 240 -6.45 -25.13 -67.50
N ASP A 241 -6.28 -24.17 -68.43
CA ASP A 241 -6.84 -23.96 -69.80
C ASP A 241 -8.37 -23.96 -70.08
#